data_AF-A0A9E1RCG3-F1
#
_entry.id   AF-A0A9E1RCG3-F1
#
_cell.length_a   1.000
_cell.length_b   1.000
_cell.length_c   1.000
_cell.angle_alpha   90.00
_cell.angle_beta   90.00
_cell.angle_gamma   90.00
#
_symmetry.space_group_name_H-M   'P 1'
#
loop_
_entity.id
_entity.type
_entity.pdbx_description
1 polymer ?
#
loop_
_entity_poly.entity_id
_entity_poly.type
_entity_poly.pdbx_seq_one_letter_code
_entity_poly.pdbx_strand_id
1 'polypeptide(L)'
;MIQRLILAGTCFFVTILLAGNPVWAQSGGHASVGLGHGEEGYLHLEEMVKHLEFSLQMPDASEELKAHGPVALQHAKEALKHYNEALKHGSESLGRRAQ
;
A
#
# COMPACT_ATOMS: atom_id res chain seq x y z
N MET A 1 41.17 -30.06 -22.87
CA MET A 1 40.34 -30.69 -21.81
C MET A 1 39.89 -29.67 -20.76
N ILE A 2 40.83 -28.95 -20.12
CA ILE A 2 40.58 -27.94 -19.08
C ILE A 2 39.63 -26.82 -19.55
N GLN A 3 39.81 -26.29 -20.76
CA GLN A 3 38.96 -25.18 -21.24
C GLN A 3 37.49 -25.57 -21.45
N ARG A 4 37.20 -26.83 -21.79
CA ARG A 4 35.82 -27.34 -21.92
C ARG A 4 35.16 -27.50 -20.54
N LEU A 5 35.95 -27.90 -19.54
CA LEU A 5 35.51 -27.99 -18.14
C LEU A 5 35.22 -26.61 -17.55
N ILE A 6 36.08 -25.61 -17.82
CA ILE A 6 35.85 -24.23 -17.40
C ILE A 6 34.56 -23.71 -18.04
N LEU A 7 34.40 -23.88 -19.36
CA LEU A 7 33.23 -23.39 -20.07
C LEU A 7 31.92 -24.03 -19.54
N ALA A 8 31.92 -25.34 -19.34
CA ALA A 8 30.79 -26.07 -18.77
C ALA A 8 30.47 -25.61 -17.34
N GLY A 9 31.50 -25.40 -16.51
CA GLY A 9 31.36 -24.87 -15.16
C GLY A 9 30.76 -23.47 -15.15
N THR A 10 31.27 -22.54 -15.96
CA THR A 10 30.71 -21.19 -16.08
C THR A 10 29.26 -21.22 -16.58
N CYS A 11 28.93 -22.02 -17.58
CA CYS A 11 27.55 -22.13 -18.07
C CYS A 11 26.61 -22.65 -16.98
N PHE A 12 27.05 -23.62 -16.18
CA PHE A 12 26.26 -24.16 -15.07
C PHE A 12 26.03 -23.15 -13.95
N PHE A 13 27.04 -22.36 -13.59
CA PHE A 13 26.88 -21.28 -12.61
C PHE A 13 25.97 -20.17 -13.12
N VAL A 14 26.08 -19.80 -14.40
CA VAL A 14 25.21 -18.79 -15.03
C VAL A 14 23.77 -19.27 -15.07
N THR A 15 23.50 -20.54 -15.40
CA THR A 15 22.12 -21.06 -15.37
C THR A 15 21.56 -21.10 -13.96
N ILE A 16 22.33 -21.46 -12.93
CA ILE A 16 21.84 -21.38 -11.53
C ILE A 16 21.51 -19.94 -11.13
N LEU A 17 22.38 -18.99 -11.47
CA LEU A 17 22.18 -17.56 -11.18
C LEU A 17 20.95 -16.97 -11.92
N LEU A 18 20.70 -17.39 -13.16
CA LEU A 18 19.59 -16.88 -13.97
C LEU A 18 18.28 -17.63 -13.77
N ALA A 19 18.32 -18.92 -13.41
CA ALA A 19 17.12 -19.74 -13.17
C ALA A 19 16.67 -19.73 -11.70
N GLY A 20 17.48 -19.22 -10.78
CA GLY A 20 17.04 -18.94 -9.42
C GLY A 20 15.94 -17.87 -9.45
N ASN A 21 14.72 -18.22 -9.03
CA ASN A 21 13.64 -17.24 -8.89
C ASN A 21 14.11 -16.13 -7.94
N PRO A 22 14.22 -14.88 -8.39
CA PRO A 22 14.62 -13.80 -7.50
C PRO A 22 13.51 -13.61 -6.46
N VAL A 23 13.82 -13.88 -5.19
CA VAL A 23 12.87 -13.73 -4.06
C VAL A 23 12.23 -12.34 -4.02
N TRP A 24 12.94 -11.34 -4.55
CA TRP A 24 12.55 -9.94 -4.69
C TRP A 24 11.37 -9.74 -5.65
N ALA A 25 11.26 -10.56 -6.70
CA ALA A 25 10.12 -10.52 -7.62
C ALA A 25 8.85 -11.06 -6.95
N GLN A 26 8.97 -12.06 -6.09
CA GLN A 26 7.84 -12.61 -5.34
C GLN A 26 7.36 -11.66 -4.24
N SER A 27 8.28 -11.04 -3.49
CA SER A 27 7.93 -10.02 -2.48
C SER A 27 7.36 -8.75 -3.11
N GLY A 28 7.89 -8.31 -4.25
CA GLY A 28 7.40 -7.15 -5.00
C GLY A 28 5.97 -7.33 -5.52
N GLY A 29 5.61 -8.55 -5.97
CA GLY A 29 4.25 -8.86 -6.41
C GLY A 29 3.21 -8.70 -5.31
N HIS A 30 3.44 -9.31 -4.14
CA HIS A 30 2.53 -9.18 -2.99
C HIS A 30 2.49 -7.76 -2.44
N ALA A 31 3.63 -7.06 -2.38
CA ALA A 31 3.67 -5.66 -1.97
C ALA A 31 2.89 -4.76 -2.93
N SER A 32 2.91 -5.04 -4.24
CA SER A 32 2.14 -4.29 -5.23
C SER A 32 0.64 -4.44 -5.05
N VAL A 33 0.15 -5.67 -4.87
CA VAL A 33 -1.27 -5.96 -4.59
C VAL A 33 -1.70 -5.35 -3.25
N GLY A 34 -0.86 -5.48 -2.22
CA GLY A 34 -1.11 -4.88 -0.91
C GLY A 34 -1.23 -3.36 -0.98
N LEU A 35 -0.41 -2.68 -1.79
CA LEU A 35 -0.56 -1.24 -2.00
C LEU A 35 -1.87 -0.91 -2.73
N GLY A 36 -2.27 -1.71 -3.73
CA GLY A 36 -3.56 -1.53 -4.40
C GLY A 36 -4.75 -1.60 -3.44
N HIS A 37 -4.77 -2.59 -2.54
CA HIS A 37 -5.79 -2.64 -1.48
C HIS A 37 -5.69 -1.44 -0.51
N GLY A 38 -4.49 -0.91 -0.28
CA GLY A 38 -4.30 0.31 0.48
C GLY A 38 -4.93 1.53 -0.21
N GLU A 39 -4.74 1.67 -1.51
CA GLU A 39 -5.33 2.74 -2.33
C GLU A 39 -6.87 2.65 -2.30
N GLU A 40 -7.44 1.44 -2.46
CA GLU A 40 -8.88 1.21 -2.31
C GLU A 40 -9.38 1.52 -0.89
N GLY A 41 -8.63 1.10 0.13
CA GLY A 41 -8.97 1.36 1.53
C GLY A 41 -8.94 2.85 1.89
N TYR A 42 -8.06 3.63 1.26
CA TYR A 42 -8.05 5.09 1.40
C TYR A 42 -9.34 5.71 0.86
N LEU A 43 -9.79 5.29 -0.33
CA LEU A 43 -11.05 5.78 -0.91
C LEU A 43 -12.26 5.42 -0.04
N HIS A 44 -12.29 4.22 0.54
CA HIS A 44 -13.34 3.84 1.48
C HIS A 44 -13.35 4.73 2.73
N LEU A 45 -12.18 5.00 3.32
CA LEU A 45 -12.09 5.90 4.48
C LEU A 45 -12.53 7.33 4.12
N GLU A 46 -12.16 7.82 2.93
CA GLU A 46 -12.59 9.13 2.45
C GLU A 46 -14.12 9.21 2.37
N GLU A 47 -14.76 8.18 1.85
CA GLU A 47 -16.22 8.12 1.76
C GLU A 47 -16.88 8.03 3.14
N MET A 48 -16.31 7.25 4.07
CA MET A 48 -16.78 7.20 5.46
C MET A 48 -16.68 8.58 6.15
N VAL A 49 -15.62 9.35 5.88
CA VAL A 49 -15.46 10.72 6.39
C VAL A 49 -16.55 11.64 5.83
N LYS A 50 -16.87 11.56 4.54
CA LYS A 50 -17.96 12.33 3.93
C LYS A 50 -19.31 11.98 4.56
N HIS A 51 -19.58 10.69 4.78
CA HIS A 51 -20.81 10.26 5.45
C HIS A 51 -20.92 10.82 6.87
N LEU A 52 -19.85 10.77 7.67
CA LEU A 52 -19.85 11.35 9.01
C LEU A 52 -20.06 12.87 8.99
N GLU A 53 -19.39 13.58 8.08
CA GLU A 53 -19.55 15.02 7.89
C GLU A 53 -20.99 15.39 7.49
N PHE A 54 -21.60 14.61 6.59
CA PHE A 54 -23.00 14.77 6.22
C PHE A 54 -23.94 14.49 7.39
N SER A 55 -23.76 13.39 8.13
CA SER A 55 -24.58 13.04 9.29
C SER A 55 -24.57 14.11 10.37
N LEU A 56 -23.45 14.83 10.55
CA LEU A 56 -23.35 15.95 11.48
C LEU A 56 -24.14 17.19 11.07
N GLN A 57 -24.48 17.33 9.79
CA GLN A 57 -25.27 18.45 9.26
C GLN A 57 -26.77 18.19 9.29
N MET A 58 -27.19 16.95 9.56
CA MET A 58 -28.60 16.57 9.56
C MET A 58 -29.36 17.23 10.72
N PRO A 59 -30.57 17.76 10.48
CA PRO A 59 -31.35 18.45 11.51
C PRO A 59 -31.77 17.53 12.65
N ASP A 60 -31.88 16.24 12.39
CA ASP A 60 -32.23 15.17 13.34
C ASP A 60 -31.01 14.40 13.87
N ALA A 61 -29.79 14.92 13.70
CA ALA A 61 -28.60 14.35 14.30
C ALA A 61 -28.77 14.21 15.83
N SER A 62 -28.43 13.04 16.37
CA SER A 62 -28.57 12.76 17.80
C SER A 62 -27.65 13.64 18.64
N GLU A 63 -28.02 13.88 19.90
CA GLU A 63 -27.18 14.67 20.82
C GLU A 63 -25.82 13.99 21.08
N GLU A 64 -25.78 12.66 21.08
CA GLU A 64 -24.52 11.89 21.17
C GLU A 64 -23.63 12.12 19.94
N LEU A 65 -24.22 12.12 18.74
CA LEU A 65 -23.48 12.41 17.51
C LEU A 65 -22.97 13.85 17.49
N LYS A 66 -23.77 14.83 17.95
CA LYS A 66 -23.32 16.22 18.08
C LYS A 66 -22.19 16.38 19.09
N ALA A 67 -22.24 15.64 20.20
CA ALA A 67 -21.23 15.70 21.26
C ALA A 67 -19.89 15.08 20.85
N HIS A 68 -19.91 13.95 20.14
CA HIS A 68 -18.69 13.17 19.85
C HIS A 68 -18.29 13.17 18.37
N GLY A 69 -19.21 13.43 17.46
CA GLY A 69 -18.96 13.38 16.02
C GLY A 69 -17.94 14.41 15.52
N PRO A 70 -17.87 15.66 16.02
CA PRO A 70 -16.84 16.60 15.58
C PRO A 70 -15.41 16.12 15.86
N VAL A 71 -15.15 15.54 17.05
CA VAL A 71 -13.83 14.99 17.38
C VAL A 71 -13.55 13.70 16.63
N ALA A 72 -14.56 12.85 16.42
CA ALA A 72 -14.43 11.67 15.58
C ALA A 72 -14.10 12.04 14.11
N LEU A 73 -14.75 13.07 13.57
CA LEU A 73 -14.49 13.60 12.23
C LEU A 73 -13.08 14.17 12.12
N GLN A 74 -12.61 14.90 13.14
CA GLN A 74 -11.23 15.39 13.18
C GLN A 74 -10.23 14.22 13.11
N HIS A 75 -10.39 13.20 13.96
CA HIS A 75 -9.50 12.04 13.96
C HIS A 75 -9.57 11.24 12.66
N ALA A 76 -10.73 11.13 12.04
CA ALA A 76 -10.85 10.47 10.74
C ALA A 76 -10.14 11.26 9.62
N LYS A 77 -10.19 12.60 9.64
CA LYS A 77 -9.41 13.46 8.74
C LYS A 77 -7.90 13.37 9.00
N GLU A 78 -7.47 13.21 10.26
CA GLU A 78 -6.07 12.94 10.60
C GLU A 78 -5.61 11.57 10.13
N ALA A 79 -6.47 10.54 10.28
CA ALA A 79 -6.20 9.19 9.79
C ALA A 79 -6.00 9.17 8.27
N LEU A 80 -6.80 9.91 7.50
CA LEU A 80 -6.59 10.08 6.05
C LEU A 80 -5.21 10.64 5.73
N LYS A 81 -4.72 11.65 6.45
CA LYS A 81 -3.37 12.19 6.24
C LYS A 81 -2.29 11.12 6.45
N HIS A 82 -2.37 10.38 7.55
CA HIS A 82 -1.42 9.32 7.85
C HIS A 82 -1.51 8.14 6.87
N TYR A 83 -2.72 7.82 6.41
CA TYR A 83 -2.92 6.81 5.38
C TYR A 83 -2.27 7.26 4.07
N ASN A 84 -2.46 8.50 3.64
CA ASN A 84 -1.83 9.02 2.43
C ASN A 84 -0.29 8.94 2.50
N GLU A 85 0.31 9.31 3.64
CA GLU A 85 1.76 9.15 3.83
C GLU A 85 2.21 7.67 3.80
N ALA A 86 1.39 6.75 4.33
CA ALA A 86 1.68 5.33 4.24
C ALA A 86 1.64 4.81 2.79
N LEU A 87 0.67 5.27 1.98
CA LEU A 87 0.59 4.94 0.56
C LEU A 87 1.79 5.48 -0.22
N LYS A 88 2.20 6.72 0.09
CA LYS A 88 3.39 7.34 -0.48
C LYS A 88 4.63 6.48 -0.24
N HIS A 89 4.91 6.12 1.01
CA HIS A 89 6.05 5.26 1.35
C HIS A 89 5.94 3.86 0.73
N GLY A 90 4.73 3.30 0.64
CA GLY A 90 4.48 2.02 -0.02
C GLY A 90 4.78 2.07 -1.53
N SER A 91 4.40 3.16 -2.20
CA SER A 91 4.74 3.42 -3.60
C SER A 91 6.24 3.55 -3.80
N GLU A 92 6.91 4.38 -3.00
CA GLU A 92 8.36 4.60 -3.06
C GLU A 92 9.15 3.30 -2.82
N SER A 93 8.70 2.46 -1.88
CA SER A 93 9.30 1.15 -1.58
C SER A 93 9.22 0.17 -2.76
N LEU A 94 8.28 0.39 -3.68
CA LEU A 94 8.10 -0.38 -4.90
C LEU A 94 8.76 0.26 -6.12
N GLY A 95 9.50 1.36 -5.93
CA GLY A 95 10.10 2.14 -7.03
C GLY A 95 9.06 2.86 -7.90
N ARG A 96 7.81 3.00 -7.42
CA ARG A 96 6.76 3.78 -8.08
C ARG A 96 6.91 5.24 -7.67
N ARG A 97 6.57 6.16 -8.57
CA ARG A 97 6.43 7.57 -8.19
C ARG A 97 5.21 7.67 -7.27
N ALA A 98 5.40 8.25 -6.09
CA ALA A 98 4.30 8.66 -5.24
C ALA A 98 3.31 9.53 -6.03
N GLN A 99 2.02 9.21 -5.95
CA GLN A 99 0.92 10.01 -6.51
C GLN A 99 0.46 11.06 -5.50
#